data_AF-L0A3J6-F1
#
_entry.id   AF-L0A3J6-F1
#
_cell.length_a   1.000
_cell.length_b   1.000
_cell.length_c   1.000
_cell.angle_alpha   90.00
_cell.angle_beta   90.00
_cell.angle_gamma   90.00
#
_symmetry.space_group_name_H-M   'P 1'
#
loop_
_entity.id
_entity.type
_entity.pdbx_description
1 polymer ?
#
loop_
_entity_poly.entity_id
_entity_poly.type
_entity_poly.pdbx_seq_one_letter_code
_entity_poly.pdbx_strand_id
1 'polypeptide(L)'
;MRTFVQGYLDAEYDLWMMAHTERSDEHFLQAAEKFEERFFAHGVYSDISRPRNMNDERFQAFHVLLSAKQKRPLYCMVEDDTGVTQAVLGSIDHGSAHRFELIRIRVIDGEPKIVSSYLTNFDGTFSYSGGEEAGEHLPDPCLG
;
A
#
# COMPACT_ATOMS: atom_id res chain seq x y z
N MET A 1 -15.80 4.19 -3.82
CA MET A 1 -14.35 4.03 -4.02
C MET A 1 -13.48 4.93 -3.13
N ARG A 2 -13.68 6.26 -3.10
CA ARG A 2 -12.85 7.16 -2.26
C ARG A 2 -12.77 6.76 -0.79
N THR A 3 -13.90 6.37 -0.18
CA THR A 3 -13.94 5.85 1.20
C THR A 3 -13.10 4.58 1.38
N PHE A 4 -13.06 3.70 0.38
CA PHE A 4 -12.24 2.50 0.41
C PHE A 4 -10.75 2.85 0.40
N VAL A 5 -10.31 3.71 -0.54
CA VAL A 5 -8.91 4.16 -0.61
C VAL A 5 -8.50 4.86 0.68
N GLN A 6 -9.36 5.71 1.24
CA GLN A 6 -9.06 6.37 2.49
C GLN A 6 -8.91 5.36 3.63
N GLY A 7 -9.83 4.39 3.75
CA GLY A 7 -9.75 3.33 4.74
C GLY A 7 -8.53 2.42 4.57
N TYR A 8 -8.09 2.17 3.33
CA TYR A 8 -6.83 1.47 3.04
C TYR A 8 -5.64 2.27 3.57
N LEU A 9 -5.53 3.56 3.24
CA LEU A 9 -4.43 4.42 3.68
C LEU A 9 -4.35 4.57 5.20
N ASP A 10 -5.49 4.62 5.88
CA ASP A 10 -5.56 4.61 7.34
C ASP A 10 -5.05 3.28 7.90
N ALA A 11 -5.59 2.16 7.41
CA ALA A 11 -5.21 0.83 7.91
C ALA A 11 -3.77 0.43 7.57
N GLU A 12 -3.25 0.87 6.42
CA GLU A 12 -1.86 0.64 6.00
C GLU A 12 -0.91 1.37 6.96
N TYR A 13 -1.23 2.61 7.31
CA TYR A 13 -0.45 3.36 8.29
C TYR A 13 -0.51 2.70 9.67
N ASP A 14 -1.69 2.29 10.13
CA ASP A 14 -1.84 1.57 11.41
C ASP A 14 -1.04 0.27 11.43
N LEU A 15 -1.01 -0.48 10.32
CA LEU A 15 -0.21 -1.70 10.20
C LEU A 15 1.30 -1.40 10.22
N TRP A 16 1.75 -0.32 9.59
CA TRP A 16 3.12 0.18 9.73
C TRP A 16 3.45 0.56 11.17
N MET A 17 2.54 1.24 11.87
CA MET A 17 2.74 1.55 13.28
C MET A 17 2.90 0.27 14.10
N MET A 18 2.00 -0.69 13.91
CA MET A 18 2.02 -1.98 14.59
C MET A 18 3.30 -2.77 14.29
N ALA A 19 3.78 -2.75 13.04
CA ALA A 19 5.04 -3.40 12.66
C ALA A 19 6.19 -2.97 13.58
N HIS A 20 6.24 -1.67 13.93
CA HIS A 20 7.31 -1.05 14.71
C HIS A 20 7.05 -1.05 16.23
N THR A 21 5.82 -1.25 16.70
CA THR A 21 5.48 -1.12 18.13
C THR A 21 5.00 -2.41 18.78
N GLU A 22 4.50 -3.39 18.03
CA GLU A 22 4.04 -4.68 18.57
C GLU A 22 5.23 -5.60 18.86
N ARG A 23 5.23 -6.28 20.00
CA ARG A 23 6.29 -7.26 20.37
C ARG A 23 5.96 -8.67 19.89
N SER A 24 4.69 -9.01 19.82
CA SER A 24 4.22 -10.32 19.37
C SER A 24 4.22 -10.42 17.84
N ASP A 25 5.07 -11.31 17.30
CA ASP A 25 5.05 -11.61 15.86
C ASP A 25 3.70 -12.22 15.45
N GLU A 26 3.07 -13.04 16.31
CA GLU A 26 1.77 -13.63 16.04
C GLU A 26 0.68 -12.56 15.89
N HIS A 27 0.63 -11.58 16.79
CA HIS A 27 -0.35 -10.50 16.70
C HIS A 27 -0.17 -9.68 15.44
N PHE A 28 1.08 -9.35 15.08
CA PHE A 28 1.35 -8.62 13.84
C PHE A 28 0.93 -9.43 12.61
N LEU A 29 1.29 -10.71 12.54
CA LEU A 29 0.96 -11.56 11.38
C LEU A 29 -0.55 -11.72 11.21
N GLN A 30 -1.30 -11.87 12.31
CA GLN A 30 -2.77 -11.91 12.26
C GLN A 30 -3.38 -10.58 11.79
N ALA A 31 -2.78 -9.44 12.17
CA ALA A 31 -3.23 -8.14 11.71
C ALA A 31 -2.91 -7.92 10.22
N ALA A 32 -1.73 -8.33 9.77
CA ALA A 32 -1.32 -8.28 8.37
C ALA A 32 -2.23 -9.15 7.49
N GLU A 33 -2.54 -10.38 7.91
CA GLU A 33 -3.45 -11.28 7.19
C GLU A 33 -4.86 -10.66 7.02
N LYS A 34 -5.42 -10.10 8.11
CA LYS A 34 -6.72 -9.40 8.05
C LYS A 34 -6.68 -8.15 7.17
N PHE A 35 -5.57 -7.43 7.17
CA PHE A 35 -5.37 -6.29 6.29
C PHE A 35 -5.36 -6.73 4.82
N GLU A 36 -4.62 -7.79 4.51
CA GLU A 36 -4.54 -8.36 3.16
C GLU A 36 -5.91 -8.86 2.69
N GLU A 37 -6.60 -9.67 3.48
CA GLU A 37 -7.94 -10.18 3.19
C GLU A 37 -8.93 -9.04 2.89
N ARG A 38 -8.84 -7.94 3.66
CA ARG A 38 -9.75 -6.80 3.51
C ARG A 38 -9.52 -6.04 2.22
N PHE A 39 -8.26 -5.74 1.88
CA PHE A 39 -7.95 -4.76 0.84
C PHE A 39 -7.50 -5.37 -0.48
N PHE A 40 -6.95 -6.58 -0.50
CA PHE A 40 -6.29 -7.15 -1.67
C PHE A 40 -7.09 -8.30 -2.29
N ALA A 41 -7.03 -8.39 -3.61
CA ALA A 41 -7.49 -9.56 -4.34
C ALA A 41 -6.51 -10.72 -4.17
N HIS A 42 -6.95 -11.93 -4.51
CA HIS A 42 -6.10 -13.11 -4.43
C HIS A 42 -4.83 -12.95 -5.29
N GLY A 43 -3.67 -13.28 -4.71
CA GLY A 43 -2.38 -13.16 -5.39
C GLY A 43 -1.75 -11.77 -5.35
N VAL A 44 -2.35 -10.82 -4.62
CA VAL A 44 -1.79 -9.50 -4.32
C VAL A 44 -1.64 -9.37 -2.80
N TYR A 45 -0.57 -8.73 -2.34
CA TYR A 45 -0.27 -8.58 -0.92
C TYR A 45 0.44 -7.26 -0.66
N SER A 46 0.58 -6.92 0.62
CA SER A 46 1.32 -5.72 1.05
C SER A 46 2.78 -6.06 1.28
N ASP A 47 3.70 -5.15 0.95
CA ASP A 47 5.12 -5.32 1.26
C ASP A 47 5.47 -4.98 2.73
N ILE A 48 4.47 -4.82 3.58
CA ILE A 48 4.65 -4.46 4.99
C ILE A 48 5.19 -5.68 5.73
N SER A 49 6.49 -5.62 6.04
CA SER A 49 7.20 -6.68 6.74
C SER A 49 7.96 -6.13 7.94
N ARG A 50 8.33 -7.03 8.85
CA ARG A 50 9.12 -6.73 10.05
C ARG A 50 10.14 -7.83 10.34
N PRO A 51 11.21 -7.53 11.09
CA PRO A 51 12.08 -8.56 11.64
C PRO A 51 11.30 -9.55 12.51
N ARG A 52 11.57 -10.85 12.34
CA ARG A 52 11.05 -11.92 13.22
C ARG A 52 11.94 -12.09 14.45
N ASN A 53 11.37 -12.63 15.52
CA ASN A 53 12.04 -12.91 16.78
C ASN A 53 12.74 -11.66 17.34
N MET A 54 11.97 -10.58 17.50
CA MET A 54 12.44 -9.31 18.03
C MET A 54 12.89 -9.46 19.49
N ASN A 55 14.20 -9.50 19.72
CA ASN A 55 14.77 -9.25 21.05
C ASN A 55 14.71 -7.75 21.35
N ASP A 56 15.03 -7.35 22.60
CA ASP A 56 14.92 -5.95 23.01
C ASP A 56 15.77 -5.00 22.16
N GLU A 57 16.99 -5.39 21.82
CA GLU A 57 17.89 -4.57 20.99
C GLU A 57 17.31 -4.32 19.59
N ARG A 58 16.86 -5.38 18.92
CA ARG A 58 16.23 -5.29 17.59
C ARG A 58 14.93 -4.50 17.64
N PHE A 59 14.12 -4.72 18.68
CA PHE A 59 12.88 -4.00 18.87
C PHE A 59 13.13 -2.48 18.99
N GLN A 60 14.08 -2.08 19.83
CA GLN A 60 14.41 -0.66 20.00
C GLN A 60 14.99 -0.06 18.71
N ALA A 61 15.91 -0.76 18.04
CA ALA A 61 16.47 -0.31 16.78
C ALA A 61 15.40 -0.14 15.69
N PHE A 62 14.47 -1.09 15.59
CA PHE A 62 13.37 -1.02 14.63
C PHE A 62 12.40 0.11 14.99
N HIS A 63 11.99 0.23 16.27
CA HIS A 63 11.07 1.26 16.72
C HIS A 63 11.53 2.68 16.34
N VAL A 64 12.84 2.98 16.39
CA VAL A 64 13.35 4.32 16.01
C VAL A 64 12.98 4.70 14.56
N LEU A 65 12.87 3.72 13.66
CA LEU A 65 12.50 3.92 12.26
C LEU A 65 11.06 4.41 12.07
N LEU A 66 10.21 4.27 13.10
CA LEU A 66 8.83 4.75 13.08
C LEU A 66 8.73 6.25 12.81
N SER A 67 9.69 7.03 13.31
CA SER A 67 9.76 8.48 13.08
C SER A 67 9.93 8.85 11.61
N ALA A 68 10.40 7.91 10.77
CA ALA A 68 10.51 8.08 9.34
C ALA A 68 9.23 7.70 8.59
N LYS A 69 8.14 7.32 9.27
CA LYS A 69 6.90 6.90 8.62
C LYS A 69 5.82 7.99 8.69
N GLN A 70 5.12 8.18 7.59
CA GLN A 70 3.94 9.04 7.46
C GLN A 70 2.82 8.25 6.81
N LYS A 71 1.57 8.68 7.01
CA LYS A 71 0.47 8.22 6.18
C LYS A 71 0.65 8.71 4.75
N ARG A 72 0.49 7.84 3.76
CA ARG A 72 0.73 8.19 2.36
C ARG A 72 -0.32 9.20 1.86
N PRO A 73 0.08 10.25 1.13
CA PRO A 73 -0.88 11.15 0.51
C PRO A 73 -1.56 10.49 -0.70
N LEU A 74 -2.84 10.78 -0.89
CA LEU A 74 -3.59 10.43 -2.10
C LEU A 74 -3.52 11.61 -3.09
N TYR A 75 -2.93 11.41 -4.26
CA TYR A 75 -2.80 12.47 -5.27
C TYR A 75 -4.03 12.58 -6.16
N CYS A 76 -4.45 11.49 -6.77
CA CYS A 76 -5.62 11.47 -7.61
C CYS A 76 -6.29 10.10 -7.62
N MET A 77 -7.53 10.09 -8.08
CA MET A 77 -8.28 8.88 -8.40
C MET A 77 -8.96 9.10 -9.74
N VAL A 78 -8.78 8.18 -10.66
CA VAL A 78 -9.40 8.20 -11.99
C VAL A 78 -10.04 6.84 -12.23
N GLU A 79 -11.24 6.82 -12.76
CA GLU A 79 -11.90 5.58 -13.20
C GLU A 79 -11.71 5.47 -14.71
N ASP A 80 -11.28 4.30 -15.19
CA ASP A 80 -11.20 4.01 -16.61
C ASP A 80 -12.53 3.48 -17.18
N ASP A 81 -12.61 3.40 -18.50
CA ASP A 81 -13.81 2.94 -19.21
C ASP A 81 -14.18 1.47 -18.92
N THR A 82 -13.29 0.72 -18.26
CA THR A 82 -13.52 -0.68 -17.84
C THR A 82 -14.07 -0.79 -16.42
N GLY A 83 -14.29 0.34 -15.73
CA GLY A 83 -14.76 0.40 -14.36
C GLY A 83 -13.66 0.10 -13.33
N VAL A 84 -12.39 0.16 -13.72
CA VAL A 84 -11.26 0.05 -12.80
C VAL A 84 -10.90 1.44 -12.32
N THR A 85 -10.85 1.61 -11.00
CA THR A 85 -10.31 2.83 -10.40
C THR A 85 -8.80 2.72 -10.24
N GLN A 86 -8.07 3.69 -10.77
CA GLN A 86 -6.65 3.91 -10.52
C GLN A 86 -6.50 4.96 -9.43
N ALA A 87 -5.70 4.69 -8.40
CA ALA A 87 -5.36 5.65 -7.35
C ALA A 87 -3.85 5.80 -7.23
N VAL A 88 -3.37 7.04 -7.31
CA VAL A 88 -1.93 7.36 -7.19
C VAL A 88 -1.62 7.82 -5.77
N LEU A 89 -0.72 7.11 -5.13
CA LEU A 89 -0.33 7.26 -3.74
C LEU A 89 1.09 7.77 -3.64
N GLY A 90 1.37 8.60 -2.63
CA GLY A 90 2.74 9.03 -2.33
C GLY A 90 3.53 8.01 -1.52
N SER A 91 4.73 8.39 -1.08
CA SER A 91 5.57 7.53 -0.24
C SER A 91 5.10 7.50 1.22
N ILE A 92 5.39 6.38 1.89
CA ILE A 92 5.26 6.19 3.35
C ILE A 92 6.38 6.90 4.12
N ASP A 93 7.44 7.35 3.45
CA ASP A 93 8.58 7.99 4.11
C ASP A 93 8.29 9.47 4.40
N HIS A 94 8.53 9.86 5.65
CA HIS A 94 8.20 11.18 6.17
C HIS A 94 8.90 12.30 5.38
N GLY A 95 8.12 13.30 4.97
CA GLY A 95 8.61 14.45 4.21
C GLY A 95 8.73 14.20 2.71
N SER A 96 8.51 12.97 2.24
CA SER A 96 8.43 12.68 0.81
C SER A 96 7.09 13.15 0.25
N ALA A 97 7.17 14.01 -0.78
CA ALA A 97 6.03 14.46 -1.58
C ALA A 97 6.07 13.88 -3.01
N HIS A 98 6.76 12.76 -3.20
CA HIS A 98 6.79 12.08 -4.49
C HIS A 98 5.57 11.18 -4.65
N ARG A 99 5.03 11.11 -5.87
CA ARG A 99 4.19 9.98 -6.30
C ARG A 99 5.07 8.73 -6.27
N PHE A 100 4.52 7.65 -5.76
CA PHE A 100 5.30 6.44 -5.49
C PHE A 100 4.65 5.19 -6.06
N GLU A 101 3.32 5.08 -5.97
CA GLU A 101 2.61 3.88 -6.41
C GLU A 101 1.28 4.24 -7.05
N LEU A 102 0.92 3.46 -8.06
CA LEU A 102 -0.42 3.41 -8.63
C LEU A 102 -1.03 2.06 -8.26
N ILE A 103 -2.13 2.10 -7.51
CA ILE A 103 -2.94 0.92 -7.23
C ILE A 103 -4.15 0.90 -8.15
N ARG A 104 -4.49 -0.29 -8.63
CA ARG A 104 -5.69 -0.55 -9.44
C ARG A 104 -6.72 -1.28 -8.60
N ILE A 105 -7.95 -0.81 -8.63
CA ILE A 105 -9.02 -1.24 -7.75
C ILE A 105 -10.25 -1.58 -8.59
N ARG A 106 -10.84 -2.75 -8.35
CA ARG A 106 -12.13 -3.14 -8.94
C ARG A 106 -13.05 -3.75 -7.89
N VAL A 107 -14.32 -3.89 -8.21
CA VAL A 107 -15.28 -4.60 -7.36
C VAL A 107 -15.23 -6.10 -7.69
N ILE A 108 -14.93 -6.92 -6.69
CA ILE A 108 -14.94 -8.39 -6.75
C ILE A 108 -15.94 -8.88 -5.70
N ASP A 109 -16.91 -9.70 -6.11
CA ASP A 109 -17.95 -10.24 -5.24
C ASP A 109 -18.68 -9.17 -4.39
N GLY A 110 -18.85 -7.97 -4.97
CA GLY A 110 -19.51 -6.84 -4.32
C GLY A 110 -18.61 -5.95 -3.45
N GLU A 111 -17.33 -6.31 -3.28
CA GLU A 111 -16.37 -5.55 -2.48
C GLU A 111 -15.26 -4.94 -3.34
N PRO A 112 -14.85 -3.67 -3.10
CA PRO A 112 -13.66 -3.11 -3.71
C PRO A 112 -12.39 -3.86 -3.22
N LYS A 113 -11.53 -4.27 -4.16
CA LYS A 113 -10.24 -4.91 -3.89
C LYS A 113 -9.15 -4.30 -4.77
N ILE A 114 -7.95 -4.14 -4.20
CA ILE A 114 -6.73 -3.83 -4.93
C ILE A 114 -6.33 -5.07 -5.72
N VAL A 115 -6.30 -4.94 -7.04
CA VAL A 115 -5.98 -6.03 -7.96
C VAL A 115 -4.59 -5.93 -8.56
N SER A 116 -3.98 -4.76 -8.54
CA SER A 116 -2.57 -4.60 -8.90
C SER A 116 -1.95 -3.37 -8.29
N SER A 117 -0.62 -3.44 -8.19
CA SER A 117 0.26 -2.37 -7.76
C SER A 117 1.33 -2.12 -8.83
N TYR A 118 1.64 -0.84 -9.03
CA TYR A 118 2.68 -0.37 -9.92
C TYR A 118 3.50 0.71 -9.23
N LEU A 119 4.83 0.67 -9.37
CA LEU A 119 5.74 1.63 -8.74
C LEU A 119 6.21 2.69 -9.73
N THR A 120 6.37 3.93 -9.26
CA THR A 120 6.82 5.05 -10.10
C THR A 120 8.22 4.78 -10.69
N ASN A 121 8.36 5.03 -11.99
CA ASN A 121 9.60 4.94 -12.75
C ASN A 121 10.25 6.34 -12.93
N PHE A 122 11.51 6.39 -13.37
CA PHE A 122 12.24 7.65 -13.53
C PHE A 122 11.65 8.61 -14.56
N ASP A 123 10.91 8.10 -15.54
CA ASP A 123 10.24 8.88 -16.59
C ASP A 123 8.85 9.39 -16.17
N GLY A 124 8.43 9.11 -14.92
CA GLY A 124 7.12 9.49 -14.39
C GLY A 124 6.00 8.51 -14.72
N THR A 125 6.27 7.43 -15.46
CA THR A 125 5.33 6.31 -15.63
C THR A 125 5.32 5.41 -14.40
N PHE A 126 4.49 4.37 -14.42
CA PHE A 126 4.35 3.38 -13.37
C PHE A 126 4.66 1.99 -13.93
N SER A 127 5.64 1.29 -13.35
CA SER A 127 6.06 -0.05 -13.74
C SER A 127 5.38 -1.12 -12.89
N TYR A 128 4.96 -2.22 -13.51
CA TYR A 128 4.27 -3.31 -12.84
C TYR A 128 5.08 -3.86 -11.65
N SER A 129 4.41 -4.00 -10.50
CA SER A 129 5.00 -4.53 -9.26
C SER A 129 4.35 -5.84 -8.82
N GLY A 130 3.03 -5.97 -8.99
CA GLY A 130 2.33 -7.21 -8.62
C GLY A 130 0.84 -7.21 -8.91
N GLY A 131 0.26 -8.41 -8.93
CA GLY A 131 -1.16 -8.68 -9.15
C GLY A 131 -1.56 -8.89 -10.60
N GLU A 132 -2.68 -8.30 -11.02
CA GLU A 132 -3.19 -8.37 -12.39
C GLU A 132 -2.49 -7.35 -13.28
N GLU A 133 -1.64 -7.84 -14.18
CA GLU A 133 -0.93 -7.04 -15.17
C GLU A 133 -1.91 -6.48 -16.22
N ALA A 134 -1.98 -5.15 -16.35
CA ALA A 134 -2.66 -4.44 -17.43
C ALA A 134 -1.69 -3.84 -18.47
N GLY A 135 -0.42 -4.20 -18.37
CA GLY A 135 0.70 -3.67 -19.12
C GLY A 135 1.93 -3.56 -18.23
N GLU A 136 3.12 -3.61 -18.83
CA GLU A 136 4.39 -3.46 -18.12
C GLU A 136 4.57 -2.05 -17.55
N HIS A 137 4.15 -1.04 -18.31
CA HIS A 137 4.17 0.38 -17.93
C HIS A 137 2.80 1.02 -18.11
N LEU A 138 2.40 1.85 -17.14
CA LEU A 138 1.19 2.66 -17.17
C LEU A 138 1.53 4.15 -17.07
N PRO A 139 0.82 5.04 -17.78
CA PRO A 139 1.00 6.48 -17.63
C PRO A 139 0.52 6.97 -16.25
N ASP A 140 0.98 8.16 -15.82
CA ASP A 140 0.43 8.82 -14.62
C ASP A 140 -0.97 9.40 -14.91
N PRO A 141 -2.04 8.83 -14.35
CA PRO A 141 -3.40 9.30 -14.60
C PRO A 141 -3.68 10.68 -13.96
N CYS A 142 -2.79 11.18 -13.08
CA CYS A 142 -2.93 12.51 -12.50
C CYS A 142 -2.44 13.63 -13.43
N LEU A 143 -1.75 13.30 -14.52
CA LEU A 143 -1.12 14.26 -15.43
C LEU A 143 -1.86 14.43 -16.77
N GLY A 144 -3.14 14.02 -16.83
CA GLY A 144 -3.99 14.05 -18.03
C GLY A 144 -3.78 15.25 -18.95
#